data_AF-A0A6A4GPU9-F1
#
_entry.id   AF-A0A6A4GPU9-F1
#
_cell.length_a   1.000
_cell.length_b   1.000
_cell.length_c   1.000
_cell.angle_alpha   90.00
_cell.angle_beta   90.00
_cell.angle_gamma   90.00
#
_symmetry.space_group_name_H-M   'P 1'
#
loop_
_entity.id
_entity.type
_entity.pdbx_description
1 polymer ?
#
loop_
_entity_poly.entity_id
_entity_poly.type
_entity_poly.pdbx_seq_one_letter_code
_entity_poly.pdbx_strand_id
1 'polypeptide(L)'
;MFPTLFPLGIGGFEDSGRSPTVSLESHAKHLLDSADRAFRYHYFYVFVVLNLIQRRKAHLHTSLSIKSSRFSTVAPALLSVHPDHNPLLFTSEEKSALLLLKEVNTISSKVPGSQASKVHARHEIRSYFSHFGLPTLFFTFNPSAMHSPIFQVIFGNDDIDLDTDHPTLPSTRSARARNVAKDPVAGADFFEFMRTCLFQDLFGWDFKAGKSSDNGGIFGKIRAHYGSAELTERDQFHGRSVTKDARIKKSADSDTLTISLKCPDMK
;
A
#
# COMPACT_ATOMS: atom_id res chain seq x y z
N MET A 1 -14.02 14.49 17.25
CA MET A 1 -13.87 13.38 18.22
C MET A 1 -15.08 12.46 18.06
N PHE A 2 -14.92 11.14 18.18
CA PHE A 2 -16.03 10.18 18.05
C PHE A 2 -16.65 9.94 19.44
N PRO A 3 -17.80 10.53 19.78
CA PRO A 3 -18.33 10.44 21.16
C PRO A 3 -18.64 9.01 21.59
N THR A 4 -19.00 8.15 20.64
CA THR A 4 -19.26 6.71 20.83
C THR A 4 -17.99 5.90 21.10
N LEU A 5 -16.83 6.35 20.64
CA LEU A 5 -15.53 5.66 20.83
C LEU A 5 -14.70 6.30 21.95
N PHE A 6 -14.96 7.57 22.27
CA PHE A 6 -14.29 8.33 23.32
C PHE A 6 -15.35 8.95 24.26
N PRO A 7 -16.09 8.14 25.04
CA PRO A 7 -17.23 8.62 25.83
C PRO A 7 -16.83 9.62 26.91
N LEU A 8 -15.61 9.53 27.43
CA LEU A 8 -15.07 10.44 28.44
C LEU A 8 -14.31 11.63 27.85
N GLY A 9 -14.19 11.73 26.52
CA GLY A 9 -13.43 12.79 25.85
C GLY A 9 -11.92 12.76 26.10
N ILE A 10 -11.39 11.67 26.65
CA ILE A 10 -9.95 11.46 26.92
C ILE A 10 -9.35 10.50 25.91
N GLY A 11 -8.02 10.53 25.74
CA GLY A 11 -7.32 9.57 24.89
C GLY A 11 -7.47 9.81 23.39
N GLY A 12 -7.97 10.98 22.99
CA GLY A 12 -8.09 11.38 21.58
C GLY A 12 -6.74 11.48 20.86
N PHE A 13 -6.80 11.74 19.55
CA PHE A 13 -5.60 11.99 18.75
C PHE A 13 -4.83 13.21 19.23
N GLU A 14 -3.50 13.13 19.20
CA GLU A 14 -2.59 14.26 19.40
C GLU A 14 -2.77 14.98 20.74
N ASP A 15 -3.13 14.21 21.77
CA ASP A 15 -3.15 14.69 23.15
C ASP A 15 -1.76 15.22 23.55
N SER A 16 -1.68 16.52 23.84
CA SER A 16 -0.45 17.22 24.20
C SER A 16 0.09 16.80 25.58
N GLY A 17 -0.76 16.22 26.43
CA GLY A 17 -0.35 15.65 27.72
C GLY A 17 0.27 14.26 27.61
N ARG A 18 0.26 13.64 26.43
CA ARG A 18 0.74 12.26 26.23
C ARG A 18 2.27 12.18 26.16
N SER A 19 2.85 11.31 26.98
CA SER A 19 4.28 10.96 26.96
C SER A 19 4.46 9.44 26.87
N PRO A 20 5.16 8.91 25.86
CA PRO A 20 5.78 9.61 24.73
C PRO A 20 4.75 10.16 23.73
N THR A 21 5.17 11.12 22.89
CA THR A 21 4.32 11.62 21.81
C THR A 21 4.05 10.52 20.79
N VAL A 22 2.81 10.43 20.31
CA VAL A 22 2.38 9.42 19.33
C VAL A 22 1.84 10.11 18.10
N SER A 23 2.32 9.72 16.91
CA SER A 23 1.83 10.26 15.65
C SER A 23 0.35 9.89 15.41
N LEU A 24 -0.36 10.69 14.61
CA LEU A 24 -1.73 10.38 14.19
C LEU A 24 -1.85 8.96 13.60
N GLU A 25 -0.92 8.58 12.72
CA GLU A 25 -0.92 7.29 12.03
C GLU A 25 -0.68 6.14 13.02
N SER A 26 0.33 6.26 13.88
CA SER A 26 0.66 5.24 14.88
C SER A 26 -0.49 5.06 15.88
N HIS A 27 -1.13 6.15 16.31
CA HIS A 27 -2.25 6.08 17.22
C HIS A 27 -3.49 5.48 16.55
N ALA A 28 -3.79 5.89 15.30
CA ALA A 28 -4.89 5.33 14.53
C ALA A 28 -4.77 3.82 14.36
N LYS A 29 -3.56 3.36 14.00
CA LYS A 29 -3.24 1.94 13.88
C LYS A 29 -3.45 1.22 15.21
N HIS A 30 -2.90 1.76 16.30
CA HIS A 30 -3.06 1.17 17.63
C HIS A 30 -4.53 1.00 18.03
N LEU A 31 -5.39 1.97 17.71
CA LEU A 31 -6.82 1.88 18.00
C LEU A 31 -7.54 0.82 17.15
N LEU A 32 -7.09 0.56 15.91
CA LEU A 32 -7.60 -0.55 15.08
C LEU A 32 -7.10 -1.92 15.55
N ASP A 33 -5.90 -1.96 16.14
CA ASP A 33 -5.25 -3.16 16.67
C ASP A 33 -5.61 -3.43 18.15
N SER A 34 -6.49 -2.62 18.74
CA SER A 34 -6.95 -2.80 20.11
C SER A 34 -7.74 -4.11 20.28
N ALA A 35 -7.70 -4.68 21.48
CA ALA A 35 -8.50 -5.84 21.83
C ALA A 35 -10.01 -5.57 21.66
N ASP A 36 -10.44 -4.34 21.96
CA ASP A 36 -11.78 -3.88 21.63
C ASP A 36 -11.86 -3.49 20.14
N ARG A 37 -12.66 -4.25 19.40
CA ARG A 37 -12.89 -4.05 17.96
C ARG A 37 -13.88 -2.92 17.64
N ALA A 38 -14.34 -2.16 18.64
CA ALA A 38 -15.25 -1.02 18.44
C ALA A 38 -14.77 -0.05 17.35
N PHE A 39 -13.46 0.24 17.29
CA PHE A 39 -12.87 1.12 16.28
C PHE A 39 -12.92 0.51 14.87
N ARG A 40 -12.68 -0.79 14.73
CA ARG A 40 -12.74 -1.52 13.45
C ARG A 40 -14.17 -1.56 12.90
N TYR A 41 -15.16 -1.73 13.79
CA TYR A 41 -16.58 -1.84 13.44
C TYR A 41 -17.29 -0.49 13.32
N HIS A 42 -16.65 0.60 13.74
CA HIS A 42 -17.27 1.91 13.68
C HIS A 42 -17.36 2.41 12.24
N TYR A 43 -18.60 2.61 11.77
CA TYR A 43 -18.95 2.92 10.38
C TYR A 43 -18.11 4.03 9.73
N PHE A 44 -17.80 5.10 10.47
CA PHE A 44 -17.06 6.25 9.94
C PHE A 44 -15.59 6.32 10.35
N TYR A 45 -15.12 5.49 11.29
CA TYR A 45 -13.83 5.73 11.94
C TYR A 45 -12.68 5.62 10.93
N VAL A 46 -12.58 4.47 10.27
CA VAL A 46 -11.55 4.18 9.25
C VAL A 46 -11.58 5.24 8.14
N PHE A 47 -12.77 5.55 7.63
CA PHE A 47 -12.95 6.54 6.56
C PHE A 47 -12.47 7.93 6.96
N VAL A 48 -12.92 8.45 8.09
CA VAL A 48 -12.57 9.81 8.55
C VAL A 48 -11.08 9.91 8.87
N VAL A 49 -10.52 8.90 9.54
CA VAL A 49 -9.09 8.89 9.91
C VAL A 49 -8.21 8.82 8.67
N LEU A 50 -8.55 7.97 7.69
CA LEU A 50 -7.84 7.90 6.42
C LEU A 50 -7.88 9.25 5.68
N ASN A 51 -9.07 9.88 5.60
CA ASN A 51 -9.22 11.19 4.99
C ASN A 51 -8.38 12.26 5.72
N LEU A 52 -8.34 12.23 7.05
CA LEU A 52 -7.53 13.16 7.83
C LEU A 52 -6.03 12.99 7.52
N ILE A 53 -5.55 11.74 7.47
CA ILE A 53 -4.16 11.41 7.12
C ILE A 53 -3.83 11.91 5.71
N GLN A 54 -4.68 11.59 4.72
CA GLN A 54 -4.48 11.98 3.33
C GLN A 54 -4.48 13.51 3.16
N ARG A 55 -5.43 14.22 3.78
CA ARG A 55 -5.48 15.69 3.73
C ARG A 55 -4.25 16.32 4.37
N ARG A 56 -3.77 15.79 5.50
CA ARG A 56 -2.55 16.29 6.15
C ARG A 56 -1.31 16.06 5.29
N LYS A 57 -1.18 14.88 4.67
CA LYS A 57 -0.10 14.60 3.70
C LYS A 57 -0.17 15.59 2.53
N ALA A 58 -1.36 15.78 1.94
CA ALA A 58 -1.54 16.73 0.84
C ALA A 58 -1.16 18.17 1.26
N HIS A 59 -1.62 18.65 2.41
CA HIS A 59 -1.29 19.99 2.89
C HIS A 59 0.20 20.16 3.20
N LEU A 60 0.83 19.19 3.87
CA LEU A 60 2.26 19.20 4.15
C LEU A 60 3.06 19.28 2.86
N HIS A 61 2.75 18.40 1.91
CA HIS A 61 3.44 18.36 0.63
C HIS A 61 3.23 19.66 -0.16
N THR A 62 2.01 20.17 -0.27
CA THR A 62 1.74 21.48 -0.89
C THR A 62 2.48 22.62 -0.20
N SER A 63 2.54 22.64 1.14
CA SER A 63 3.28 23.67 1.88
C SER A 63 4.78 23.62 1.58
N LEU A 64 5.37 22.42 1.55
CA LEU A 64 6.77 22.24 1.18
C LEU A 64 7.04 22.68 -0.27
N SER A 65 6.09 22.47 -1.18
CA SER A 65 6.17 22.93 -2.57
C SER A 65 6.15 24.44 -2.68
N ILE A 66 5.24 25.11 -1.97
CA ILE A 66 5.13 26.57 -2.00
C ILE A 66 6.38 27.22 -1.39
N LYS A 67 6.96 26.58 -0.38
CA LYS A 67 8.22 27.02 0.25
C LYS A 67 9.46 26.67 -0.56
N SER A 68 9.33 25.91 -1.65
CA SER A 68 10.44 25.64 -2.56
C SER A 68 10.90 26.96 -3.18
N SER A 69 12.22 27.17 -3.25
CA SER A 69 12.81 28.34 -3.92
C SER A 69 12.40 28.47 -5.39
N ARG A 70 11.92 27.37 -5.99
CA ARG A 70 11.43 27.35 -7.38
C ARG A 70 9.98 27.81 -7.52
N PHE A 71 9.20 27.87 -6.44
CA PHE A 71 7.76 28.19 -6.52
C PHE A 71 7.48 29.56 -7.15
N SER A 72 8.31 30.56 -6.85
CA SER A 72 8.20 31.91 -7.41
C SER A 72 8.36 31.95 -8.94
N THR A 73 9.15 31.04 -9.50
CA THR A 73 9.31 30.87 -10.95
C THR A 73 8.18 30.02 -11.54
N VAL A 74 7.72 29.01 -10.78
CA VAL A 74 6.80 27.97 -11.24
C VAL A 74 5.34 28.44 -11.27
N ALA A 75 4.89 29.17 -10.25
CA ALA A 75 3.49 29.52 -10.07
C ALA A 75 2.94 30.49 -11.15
N PRO A 76 3.63 31.58 -11.54
CA PRO A 76 3.13 32.48 -12.58
C PRO A 76 3.01 31.80 -13.95
N ALA A 77 3.98 30.94 -14.28
CA ALA A 77 4.01 30.20 -15.55
C ALA A 77 2.97 29.07 -15.63
N LEU A 78 2.46 28.59 -14.49
CA LEU A 78 1.33 27.66 -14.44
C LEU A 78 -0.01 28.35 -14.64
N LEU A 79 -0.17 29.57 -14.12
CA LEU A 79 -1.40 30.37 -14.26
C LEU A 79 -1.62 30.87 -15.69
N SER A 80 -0.55 30.98 -16.49
CA SER A 80 -0.63 31.40 -17.89
C SER A 80 -1.05 30.29 -18.86
N VAL A 81 -1.32 29.07 -18.38
CA VAL A 81 -1.59 27.89 -19.23
C VAL A 81 -3.09 27.63 -19.30
N HIS A 82 -3.64 27.62 -20.52
CA HIS A 82 -5.04 27.31 -20.76
C HIS A 82 -5.27 25.81 -21.06
N PRO A 83 -6.38 25.21 -20.62
CA PRO A 83 -6.62 23.76 -20.69
C PRO A 83 -6.98 23.21 -22.08
N ASP A 84 -7.14 24.04 -23.10
CA ASP A 84 -7.75 23.65 -24.39
C ASP A 84 -6.75 23.27 -25.50
N HIS A 85 -5.53 22.85 -25.16
CA HIS A 85 -4.48 22.63 -26.17
C HIS A 85 -4.21 21.16 -26.51
N ASN A 86 -4.00 20.94 -27.81
CA ASN A 86 -3.98 19.65 -28.49
C ASN A 86 -2.61 18.94 -28.30
N PRO A 87 -2.55 17.69 -27.79
CA PRO A 87 -1.30 17.07 -27.29
C PRO A 87 -0.26 16.66 -28.35
N LEU A 88 -0.44 17.06 -29.62
CA LEU A 88 0.40 16.63 -30.74
C LEU A 88 1.41 17.70 -31.23
N LEU A 89 1.29 18.96 -30.78
CA LEU A 89 2.19 20.05 -31.17
C LEU A 89 2.49 20.95 -29.97
N PHE A 90 3.39 20.49 -29.08
CA PHE A 90 3.77 21.30 -27.93
C PHE A 90 4.65 22.48 -28.33
N THR A 91 4.12 23.70 -28.18
CA THR A 91 4.89 24.95 -28.21
C THR A 91 5.91 24.99 -27.06
N SER A 92 6.89 25.91 -27.10
CA SER A 92 7.89 26.04 -26.03
C SER A 92 7.27 26.38 -24.66
N GLU A 93 6.14 27.11 -24.68
CA GLU A 93 5.36 27.48 -23.49
C GLU A 93 4.63 26.27 -22.92
N GLU A 94 4.03 25.43 -23.77
CA GLU A 94 3.37 24.18 -23.35
C GLU A 94 4.37 23.14 -22.82
N LYS A 95 5.58 23.05 -23.39
CA LYS A 95 6.66 22.22 -22.81
C LYS A 95 7.05 22.70 -21.42
N SER A 96 7.11 24.02 -21.21
CA SER A 96 7.39 24.60 -19.90
C SER A 96 6.25 24.34 -18.92
N ALA A 97 4.99 24.48 -19.35
CA ALA A 97 3.81 24.11 -18.60
C ALA A 97 3.78 22.63 -18.18
N LEU A 98 4.17 21.72 -19.07
CA LEU A 98 4.26 20.29 -18.78
C LEU A 98 5.39 19.96 -17.81
N LEU A 99 6.54 20.63 -17.91
CA LEU A 99 7.63 20.51 -16.93
C LEU A 99 7.17 21.02 -15.55
N LEU A 100 6.40 22.11 -15.51
CA LEU A 100 5.81 22.66 -14.29
C LEU A 100 4.78 21.70 -13.67
N LEU A 101 3.86 21.17 -14.47
CA LEU A 101 2.92 20.14 -14.04
C LEU A 101 3.65 18.88 -13.55
N LYS A 102 4.77 18.50 -14.16
CA LYS A 102 5.61 17.39 -13.70
C LYS A 102 6.22 17.67 -12.31
N GLU A 103 6.68 18.89 -12.05
CA GLU A 103 7.17 19.29 -10.73
C GLU A 103 6.04 19.24 -9.68
N VAL A 104 4.87 19.83 -9.95
CA VAL A 104 3.70 19.74 -9.06
C VAL A 104 3.23 18.30 -8.85
N ASN A 105 3.24 17.46 -9.89
CA ASN A 105 2.91 16.04 -9.76
C ASN A 105 3.94 15.27 -8.91
N THR A 106 5.21 15.67 -8.91
CA THR A 106 6.24 15.03 -8.06
C THR A 106 5.90 15.16 -6.58
N ILE A 107 5.28 16.26 -6.18
CA ILE A 107 4.82 16.53 -4.82
C ILE A 107 3.62 15.65 -4.45
N SER A 108 2.65 15.50 -5.36
CA SER A 108 1.47 14.66 -5.16
C SER A 108 1.78 13.16 -5.11
N SER A 109 2.97 12.73 -5.55
CA SER A 109 3.39 11.32 -5.57
C SER A 109 3.46 10.67 -4.18
N LYS A 110 3.57 11.49 -3.13
CA LYS A 110 3.63 11.04 -1.73
C LYS A 110 2.26 10.93 -1.06
N VAL A 111 1.18 11.30 -1.76
CA VAL A 111 -0.18 11.06 -1.32
C VAL A 111 -0.61 9.66 -1.76
N PRO A 112 -0.90 8.74 -0.82
CA PRO A 112 -1.31 7.37 -1.14
C PRO A 112 -2.50 7.34 -2.11
N GLY A 113 -2.43 6.48 -3.13
CA GLY A 113 -3.51 6.31 -4.12
C GLY A 113 -3.66 7.43 -5.17
N SER A 114 -2.85 8.50 -5.10
CA SER A 114 -2.88 9.57 -6.10
C SER A 114 -2.44 9.11 -7.49
N GLN A 115 -2.83 9.82 -8.54
CA GLN A 115 -2.35 9.52 -9.91
C GLN A 115 -0.82 9.59 -10.01
N ALA A 116 -0.21 10.55 -9.33
CA ALA A 116 1.23 10.68 -9.26
C ALA A 116 1.90 9.48 -8.56
N SER A 117 1.29 8.95 -7.47
CA SER A 117 1.77 7.73 -6.81
C SER A 117 1.71 6.52 -7.77
N LYS A 118 0.62 6.38 -8.53
CA LYS A 118 0.49 5.32 -9.55
C LYS A 118 1.53 5.45 -10.67
N VAL A 119 1.82 6.67 -11.13
CA VAL A 119 2.87 6.92 -12.13
C VAL A 119 4.25 6.60 -11.55
N HIS A 120 4.50 6.97 -10.28
CA HIS A 120 5.74 6.65 -9.58
C HIS A 120 5.99 5.14 -9.51
N ALA A 121 4.99 4.35 -9.07
CA ALA A 121 5.08 2.89 -9.04
C ALA A 121 5.39 2.28 -10.42
N ARG A 122 4.82 2.82 -11.51
CA ARG A 122 5.16 2.38 -12.88
C ARG A 122 6.61 2.69 -13.26
N HIS A 123 7.14 3.84 -12.84
CA HIS A 123 8.55 4.17 -13.05
C HIS A 123 9.47 3.27 -12.25
N GLU A 124 9.11 2.90 -11.02
CA GLU A 124 9.84 1.89 -10.24
C GLU A 124 9.88 0.55 -10.96
N ILE A 125 8.74 0.01 -11.41
CA ILE A 125 8.70 -1.24 -12.19
C ILE A 125 9.60 -1.18 -13.42
N ARG A 126 9.57 -0.06 -14.17
CA ARG A 126 10.44 0.13 -15.34
C ARG A 126 11.92 0.14 -14.96
N SER A 127 12.27 0.79 -13.84
CA SER A 127 13.64 0.78 -13.31
C SER A 127 14.09 -0.64 -12.94
N TYR A 128 13.21 -1.44 -12.32
CA TYR A 128 13.47 -2.86 -12.05
C TYR A 128 13.75 -3.64 -13.33
N PHE A 129 12.99 -3.40 -14.40
CA PHE A 129 13.22 -4.07 -15.69
C PHE A 129 14.54 -3.66 -16.34
N SER A 130 14.90 -2.38 -16.24
CA SER A 130 16.18 -1.88 -16.73
C SER A 130 17.37 -2.49 -15.98
N HIS A 131 17.26 -2.67 -14.65
CA HIS A 131 18.37 -3.15 -13.83
C HIS A 131 18.47 -4.69 -13.75
N PHE A 132 17.34 -5.39 -13.53
CA PHE A 132 17.31 -6.84 -13.36
C PHE A 132 16.93 -7.61 -14.63
N GLY A 133 16.52 -6.91 -15.69
CA GLY A 133 15.96 -7.49 -16.90
C GLY A 133 14.47 -7.81 -16.77
N LEU A 134 13.90 -8.40 -17.83
CA LEU A 134 12.50 -8.81 -17.85
C LEU A 134 12.21 -9.84 -16.76
N PRO A 135 11.04 -9.76 -16.12
CA PRO A 135 10.69 -10.69 -15.05
C PRO A 135 10.53 -12.12 -15.59
N THR A 136 10.94 -13.08 -14.77
CA THR A 136 10.74 -14.50 -15.07
C THR A 136 9.31 -14.92 -14.71
N LEU A 137 8.76 -14.35 -13.63
CA LEU A 137 7.40 -14.63 -13.16
C LEU A 137 6.65 -13.33 -12.95
N PHE A 138 5.51 -13.20 -13.60
CA PHE A 138 4.52 -12.15 -13.38
C PHE A 138 3.21 -12.82 -12.99
N PHE A 139 2.69 -12.54 -11.79
CA PHE A 139 1.48 -13.18 -11.31
C PHE A 139 0.62 -12.23 -10.46
N THR A 140 -0.67 -12.52 -10.44
CA THR A 140 -1.63 -11.86 -9.57
C THR A 140 -1.95 -12.79 -8.40
N PHE A 141 -1.64 -12.35 -7.20
CA PHE A 141 -2.02 -12.99 -5.96
C PHE A 141 -3.39 -12.49 -5.51
N ASN A 142 -4.38 -13.36 -5.41
CA ASN A 142 -5.74 -12.96 -5.04
C ASN A 142 -6.38 -13.99 -4.09
N PRO A 143 -5.95 -14.03 -2.81
CA PRO A 143 -6.50 -14.97 -1.84
C PRO A 143 -7.95 -14.61 -1.53
N SER A 144 -8.85 -15.60 -1.55
CA SER A 144 -10.27 -15.34 -1.30
C SER A 144 -10.62 -15.41 0.19
N ALA A 145 -10.75 -14.25 0.84
CA ALA A 145 -11.15 -14.13 2.24
C ALA A 145 -12.51 -14.82 2.52
N MET A 146 -13.48 -14.66 1.60
CA MET A 146 -14.82 -15.26 1.73
C MET A 146 -14.81 -16.80 1.79
N HIS A 147 -13.80 -17.44 1.21
CA HIS A 147 -13.70 -18.89 1.12
C HIS A 147 -12.55 -19.45 1.95
N SER A 148 -11.91 -18.63 2.79
CA SER A 148 -10.76 -19.04 3.60
C SER A 148 -11.15 -19.27 5.06
N PRO A 149 -10.82 -20.43 5.66
CA PRO A 149 -10.98 -20.64 7.09
C PRO A 149 -10.02 -19.76 7.92
N ILE A 150 -8.82 -19.49 7.39
CA ILE A 150 -7.84 -18.58 8.01
C ILE A 150 -8.44 -17.19 8.19
N PHE A 151 -9.13 -16.66 7.17
CA PHE A 151 -9.83 -15.39 7.30
C PHE A 151 -10.90 -15.43 8.41
N GLN A 152 -11.65 -16.52 8.55
CA GLN A 152 -12.69 -16.62 9.58
C GLN A 152 -12.08 -16.60 11.00
N VAL A 153 -10.92 -17.24 11.20
CA VAL A 153 -10.19 -17.17 12.48
C VAL A 153 -9.68 -15.76 12.75
N ILE A 154 -9.06 -15.10 11.76
CA ILE A 154 -8.60 -13.70 11.90
C ILE A 154 -9.78 -12.75 12.20
N PHE A 155 -10.92 -12.98 11.54
CA PHE A 155 -12.16 -12.27 11.80
C PHE A 155 -12.68 -12.47 13.23
N GLY A 156 -12.24 -13.52 13.94
CA GLY A 156 -12.63 -13.82 15.32
C GLY A 156 -13.78 -14.82 15.42
N ASN A 157 -13.88 -15.75 14.47
CA ASN A 157 -14.79 -16.88 14.58
C ASN A 157 -14.07 -18.05 15.28
N ASP A 158 -14.37 -18.23 16.57
CA ASP A 158 -13.73 -19.24 17.42
C ASP A 158 -14.21 -20.68 17.12
N ASP A 159 -15.29 -20.84 16.35
CA ASP A 159 -15.84 -22.16 15.96
C ASP A 159 -15.04 -22.84 14.84
N ILE A 160 -14.04 -22.16 14.27
CA ILE A 160 -13.27 -22.66 13.13
C ILE A 160 -12.02 -23.39 13.61
N ASP A 161 -12.06 -24.71 13.53
CA ASP A 161 -10.92 -25.57 13.81
C ASP A 161 -9.99 -25.70 12.59
N LEU A 162 -8.78 -25.14 12.69
CA LEU A 162 -7.75 -25.19 11.64
C LEU A 162 -6.89 -26.47 11.70
N ASP A 163 -7.00 -27.29 12.75
CA ASP A 163 -6.25 -28.54 12.88
C ASP A 163 -6.90 -29.70 12.11
N THR A 164 -8.01 -29.42 11.42
CA THR A 164 -8.72 -30.37 10.55
C THR A 164 -8.36 -30.18 9.08
N ASP A 165 -8.37 -31.27 8.31
CA ASP A 165 -8.12 -31.22 6.86
C ASP A 165 -9.16 -30.38 6.10
N HIS A 166 -10.39 -30.33 6.63
CA HIS A 166 -11.52 -29.62 6.03
C HIS A 166 -12.27 -28.78 7.06
N PRO A 167 -11.75 -27.60 7.42
CA PRO A 167 -12.40 -26.70 8.39
C PRO A 167 -13.80 -26.31 7.91
N THR A 168 -14.78 -26.44 8.81
CA THR A 168 -16.18 -26.14 8.49
C THR A 168 -16.40 -24.62 8.50
N LEU A 169 -16.68 -24.04 7.34
CA LEU A 169 -16.98 -22.60 7.23
C LEU A 169 -18.44 -22.29 7.58
N PRO A 170 -18.79 -21.02 7.90
CA PRO A 170 -20.17 -20.59 8.03
C PRO A 170 -20.99 -21.00 6.79
N SER A 171 -22.13 -21.65 7.05
CA SER A 171 -22.88 -22.43 6.05
C SER A 171 -23.32 -21.60 4.85
N THR A 172 -23.72 -20.34 5.05
CA THR A 172 -24.20 -19.48 3.97
C THR A 172 -23.08 -18.59 3.40
N ARG A 173 -23.01 -18.51 2.07
CA ARG A 173 -22.14 -17.56 1.37
C ARG A 173 -22.36 -16.12 1.84
N SER A 174 -23.60 -15.74 2.08
CA SER A 174 -23.98 -14.41 2.55
C SER A 174 -23.44 -14.11 3.94
N ALA A 175 -23.39 -15.08 4.86
CA ALA A 175 -22.76 -14.87 6.17
C ALA A 175 -21.26 -14.60 6.03
N ARG A 176 -20.56 -15.38 5.20
CA ARG A 176 -19.12 -15.18 4.96
C ARG A 176 -18.83 -13.83 4.30
N ALA A 177 -19.65 -13.43 3.32
CA ALA A 177 -19.54 -12.11 2.69
C ALA A 177 -19.77 -10.97 3.70
N ARG A 178 -20.75 -11.11 4.60
CA ARG A 178 -20.98 -10.14 5.68
C ARG A 178 -19.80 -10.04 6.64
N ASN A 179 -19.13 -11.15 6.96
CA ASN A 179 -17.93 -11.12 7.82
C ASN A 179 -16.80 -10.31 7.15
N VAL A 180 -16.54 -10.54 5.86
CA VAL A 180 -15.56 -9.75 5.09
C VAL A 180 -15.90 -8.26 5.11
N ALA A 181 -17.15 -7.90 4.85
CA ALA A 181 -17.57 -6.49 4.85
C ALA A 181 -17.57 -5.84 6.25
N LYS A 182 -17.82 -6.62 7.30
CA LYS A 182 -17.93 -6.12 8.69
C LYS A 182 -16.58 -5.74 9.29
N ASP A 183 -15.51 -6.44 8.93
CA ASP A 183 -14.15 -6.16 9.44
C ASP A 183 -13.15 -6.01 8.28
N PRO A 184 -13.10 -4.83 7.62
CA PRO A 184 -12.15 -4.59 6.54
C PRO A 184 -10.69 -4.64 7.00
N VAL A 185 -10.43 -4.40 8.29
CA VAL A 185 -9.09 -4.54 8.87
C VAL A 185 -8.70 -6.02 8.90
N ALA A 186 -9.63 -6.93 9.25
CA ALA A 186 -9.35 -8.37 9.23
C ALA A 186 -9.11 -8.86 7.79
N GLY A 187 -9.78 -8.25 6.80
CA GLY A 187 -9.51 -8.47 5.39
C GLY A 187 -8.09 -8.07 4.99
N ALA A 188 -7.60 -6.93 5.49
CA ALA A 188 -6.22 -6.48 5.27
C ALA A 188 -5.19 -7.39 5.96
N ASP A 189 -5.44 -7.75 7.22
CA ASP A 189 -4.58 -8.66 8.01
C ASP A 189 -4.47 -10.03 7.34
N PHE A 190 -5.60 -10.58 6.88
CA PHE A 190 -5.62 -11.83 6.13
C PHE A 190 -4.80 -11.76 4.85
N PHE A 191 -4.96 -10.70 4.05
CA PHE A 191 -4.19 -10.56 2.82
C PHE A 191 -2.69 -10.45 3.10
N GLU A 192 -2.30 -9.66 4.10
CA GLU A 192 -0.90 -9.50 4.48
C GLU A 192 -0.29 -10.80 5.02
N PHE A 193 -1.06 -11.55 5.83
CA PHE A 193 -0.67 -12.89 6.30
C PHE A 193 -0.43 -13.83 5.12
N MET A 194 -1.42 -13.96 4.22
CA MET A 194 -1.33 -14.85 3.06
C MET A 194 -0.20 -14.45 2.11
N ARG A 195 0.04 -13.14 1.92
CA ARG A 195 1.16 -12.62 1.13
C ARG A 195 2.49 -12.97 1.79
N THR A 196 2.57 -12.80 3.10
CA THR A 196 3.78 -13.10 3.86
C THR A 196 4.12 -14.58 3.77
N CYS A 197 3.17 -15.48 4.02
CA CYS A 197 3.36 -16.92 3.89
C CYS A 197 3.77 -17.33 2.46
N LEU A 198 3.10 -16.78 1.44
CA LEU A 198 3.48 -17.06 0.05
C LEU A 198 4.95 -16.71 -0.23
N PHE A 199 5.38 -15.51 0.18
CA PHE A 199 6.72 -15.05 -0.15
C PHE A 199 7.79 -15.65 0.75
N GLN A 200 7.56 -15.75 2.05
CA GLN A 200 8.54 -16.29 2.99
C GLN A 200 8.63 -17.80 2.90
N ASP A 201 7.50 -18.50 2.98
CA ASP A 201 7.49 -19.96 3.14
C ASP A 201 7.58 -20.68 1.79
N LEU A 202 6.86 -20.21 0.77
CA LEU A 202 6.86 -20.86 -0.55
C LEU A 202 8.02 -20.36 -1.43
N PHE A 203 8.26 -19.05 -1.46
CA PHE A 203 9.26 -18.46 -2.36
C PHE A 203 10.62 -18.22 -1.71
N GLY A 204 10.74 -18.35 -0.38
CA GLY A 204 12.00 -18.12 0.32
C GLY A 204 12.48 -16.68 0.17
N TRP A 205 11.59 -15.69 0.28
CA TRP A 205 11.90 -14.26 0.22
C TRP A 205 11.82 -13.61 1.60
N ASP A 206 12.92 -13.01 2.05
CA ASP A 206 12.96 -12.24 3.29
C ASP A 206 12.66 -10.76 3.02
N PHE A 207 11.48 -10.31 3.45
CA PHE A 207 11.07 -8.90 3.35
C PHE A 207 11.92 -7.93 4.17
N LYS A 208 12.54 -8.37 5.27
CA LYS A 208 13.40 -7.53 6.12
C LYS A 208 14.77 -7.35 5.47
N ALA A 209 15.36 -8.45 5.00
CA ALA A 209 16.65 -8.42 4.35
C ALA A 209 16.58 -7.97 2.87
N GLY A 210 15.39 -7.97 2.27
CA GLY A 210 15.18 -7.59 0.87
C GLY A 210 15.83 -8.56 -0.12
N LYS A 211 16.01 -9.83 0.27
CA LYS A 211 16.71 -10.85 -0.53
C LYS A 211 16.11 -12.23 -0.30
N SER A 212 16.44 -13.17 -1.18
CA SER A 212 16.07 -14.58 -0.99
C SER A 212 16.84 -15.20 0.19
N SER A 213 16.22 -16.18 0.83
CA SER A 213 16.85 -17.06 1.82
C SER A 213 18.02 -17.83 1.20
N ASP A 214 18.91 -18.35 2.06
CA ASP A 214 20.10 -19.06 1.59
C ASP A 214 19.76 -20.35 0.81
N ASN A 215 18.62 -20.97 1.10
CA ASN A 215 18.11 -22.14 0.41
C ASN A 215 17.22 -21.79 -0.81
N GLY A 216 16.73 -20.54 -0.90
CA GLY A 216 15.68 -20.16 -1.84
C GLY A 216 14.33 -20.80 -1.52
N GLY A 217 13.37 -20.68 -2.44
CA GLY A 217 12.07 -21.36 -2.37
C GLY A 217 11.81 -22.29 -3.55
N ILE A 218 10.55 -22.55 -3.88
CA ILE A 218 10.15 -23.46 -4.97
C ILE A 218 10.70 -23.05 -6.35
N PHE A 219 11.01 -21.76 -6.53
CA PHE A 219 11.59 -21.22 -7.75
C PHE A 219 13.12 -21.04 -7.66
N GLY A 220 13.75 -21.55 -6.61
CA GLY A 220 15.13 -21.28 -6.27
C GLY A 220 15.31 -19.88 -5.66
N LYS A 221 16.48 -19.28 -5.87
CA LYS A 221 16.80 -17.95 -5.33
C LYS A 221 16.20 -16.85 -6.19
N ILE A 222 15.39 -16.00 -5.56
CA ILE A 222 14.86 -14.79 -6.19
C ILE A 222 15.90 -13.68 -6.12
N ARG A 223 16.26 -13.13 -7.28
CA ARG A 223 17.18 -11.98 -7.38
C ARG A 223 16.51 -10.67 -7.03
N ALA A 224 15.26 -10.50 -7.46
CA ALA A 224 14.49 -9.29 -7.22
C ALA A 224 12.99 -9.60 -7.19
N HIS A 225 12.30 -8.89 -6.31
CA HIS A 225 10.85 -8.89 -6.20
C HIS A 225 10.35 -7.44 -6.16
N TYR A 226 9.29 -7.16 -6.92
CA TYR A 226 8.49 -5.96 -6.80
C TYR A 226 7.01 -6.36 -6.75
N GLY A 227 6.27 -5.79 -5.81
CA GLY A 227 4.85 -6.09 -5.63
C GLY A 227 4.06 -4.87 -5.17
N SER A 228 2.83 -4.76 -5.67
CA SER A 228 1.85 -3.76 -5.23
C SER A 228 0.57 -4.45 -4.81
N ALA A 229 0.00 -4.01 -3.69
CA ALA A 229 -1.34 -4.40 -3.27
C ALA A 229 -2.36 -3.37 -3.79
N GLU A 230 -3.51 -3.86 -4.23
CA GLU A 230 -4.64 -3.06 -4.73
C GLU A 230 -5.93 -3.62 -4.10
N LEU A 231 -6.88 -2.75 -3.80
CA LEU A 231 -8.21 -3.17 -3.35
C LEU A 231 -9.04 -3.59 -4.57
N THR A 232 -9.64 -4.78 -4.53
CA THR A 232 -10.65 -5.19 -5.51
C THR A 232 -11.97 -4.49 -5.23
N GLU A 233 -12.85 -4.42 -6.23
CA GLU A 233 -14.24 -3.96 -6.11
C GLU A 233 -15.14 -4.86 -5.23
N ARG A 234 -14.57 -5.86 -4.54
CA ARG A 234 -15.27 -6.82 -3.67
C ARG A 234 -14.81 -6.75 -2.21
N ASP A 235 -14.25 -5.62 -1.80
CA ASP A 235 -13.70 -5.39 -0.45
C ASP A 235 -12.63 -6.43 -0.04
N GLN A 236 -11.89 -6.93 -1.02
CA GLN A 236 -10.76 -7.86 -0.83
C GLN A 236 -9.50 -7.27 -1.45
N PHE A 237 -8.34 -7.55 -0.87
CA PHE A 237 -7.07 -7.14 -1.43
C PHE A 237 -6.57 -8.17 -2.45
N HIS A 238 -5.95 -7.67 -3.52
CA HIS A 238 -5.16 -8.48 -4.43
C HIS A 238 -3.76 -7.87 -4.60
N GLY A 239 -2.76 -8.70 -4.87
CA GLY A 239 -1.39 -8.27 -5.12
C GLY A 239 -1.01 -8.54 -6.57
N ARG A 240 -0.37 -7.59 -7.24
CA ARG A 240 0.34 -7.84 -8.49
C ARG A 240 1.82 -7.92 -8.16
N SER A 241 2.45 -9.04 -8.50
CA SER A 241 3.85 -9.30 -8.15
C SER A 241 4.67 -9.70 -9.36
N VAL A 242 5.92 -9.25 -9.33
CA VAL A 242 6.88 -9.41 -10.41
C VAL A 242 8.20 -9.89 -9.84
N THR A 243 8.73 -10.98 -10.39
CA THR A 243 9.85 -11.72 -9.78
C THR A 243 10.87 -12.14 -10.82
N LYS A 244 12.16 -12.04 -10.46
CA LYS A 244 13.29 -12.46 -11.30
C LYS A 244 14.11 -13.55 -10.62
N ASP A 245 14.34 -14.66 -11.33
CA ASP A 245 15.23 -15.74 -10.88
C ASP A 245 16.71 -15.31 -10.98
N ALA A 246 17.52 -15.64 -9.97
CA ALA A 246 18.96 -15.43 -9.96
C ALA A 246 19.74 -16.21 -11.03
N ARG A 247 19.18 -17.32 -11.55
CA ARG A 247 19.84 -18.19 -12.54
C ARG A 247 19.91 -17.60 -13.95
N ILE A 248 19.11 -16.59 -14.26
CA ILE A 248 19.09 -15.96 -15.60
C ILE A 248 19.82 -14.62 -15.52
N LYS A 249 21.15 -14.65 -15.56
CA LYS A 249 21.98 -13.45 -15.75
C LYS A 249 21.93 -13.05 -17.22
N LYS A 250 21.50 -11.82 -17.55
CA LYS A 250 22.02 -11.16 -18.75
C LYS A 250 23.46 -10.75 -18.43
N SER A 251 24.38 -11.07 -19.34
CA SER A 251 25.79 -10.73 -19.24
C SER A 251 25.97 -9.21 -19.12
N ALA A 252 26.34 -8.74 -17.94
CA ALA A 252 27.14 -7.55 -17.70
C ALA A 252 27.43 -7.50 -16.19
N ASP A 253 28.72 -7.51 -15.84
CA ASP A 253 29.19 -7.21 -14.49
C ASP A 253 28.69 -5.82 -14.08
N SER A 254 27.99 -5.75 -12.94
CA SER A 254 27.96 -4.56 -12.11
C SER A 254 27.55 -4.96 -10.70
N ASP A 255 28.25 -4.41 -9.71
CA ASP A 255 28.09 -4.66 -8.29
C ASP A 255 26.63 -4.71 -7.80
N THR A 256 26.37 -5.66 -6.90
CA THR A 256 25.04 -6.08 -6.47
C THR A 256 24.46 -5.05 -5.51
N LEU A 257 23.74 -4.07 -6.04
CA LEU A 257 22.89 -3.18 -5.24
C LEU A 257 21.48 -3.78 -5.19
N THR A 258 21.18 -4.52 -4.13
CA THR A 258 19.84 -5.06 -3.90
C THR A 258 18.90 -3.95 -3.47
N ILE A 259 18.18 -3.38 -4.43
CA ILE A 259 17.09 -2.44 -4.17
C ILE A 259 15.84 -3.26 -3.88
N SER A 260 15.41 -3.29 -2.62
CA SER A 260 14.08 -3.78 -2.19
C SER A 260 13.25 -2.56 -1.79
N LEU A 261 12.52 -1.98 -2.73
CA LEU A 261 11.62 -0.87 -2.43
C LEU A 261 10.32 -1.42 -1.85
N LYS A 262 10.12 -1.11 -0.58
CA LYS A 262 8.90 -1.37 0.19
C LYS A 262 7.81 -0.44 -0.36
N CYS A 263 6.66 -0.98 -0.76
CA CYS A 263 5.49 -0.16 -1.05
C CYS A 263 5.20 0.72 0.20
N PRO A 264 5.26 2.05 0.09
CA PRO A 264 5.23 2.94 1.25
C PRO A 264 3.86 3.03 1.94
N ASP A 265 2.83 2.39 1.37
CA ASP A 265 1.43 2.59 1.77
C ASP A 265 0.86 1.51 2.72
N MET A 266 1.69 0.59 3.24
CA MET A 266 1.30 -0.31 4.33
C MET A 266 2.40 -0.35 5.41
N LYS A 267 2.28 0.55 6.38
CA LYS A 267 2.92 0.47 7.71
C LYS A 267 1.87 0.76 8.78
#